data_AF-A0A146L6M2-F1
#
_entry.id   AF-A0A146L6M2-F1
#
_cell.length_a   1.000
_cell.length_b   1.000
_cell.length_c   1.000
_cell.angle_alpha   90.00
_cell.angle_beta   90.00
_cell.angle_gamma   90.00
#
_symmetry.space_group_name_H-M   'P 1'
#
loop_
_entity.id
_entity.type
_entity.pdbx_description
1 polymer ?
#
loop_
_entity_poly.entity_id
_entity_poly.type
_entity_poly.pdbx_seq_one_letter_code
_entity_poly.pdbx_strand_id
1 'polypeptide(L)'
;VASPSVKLVGCLLLSAVRGLPKQRCQGCQGPCLPENPENIVTDENSDFHVERLYCNHLYHLSCLLDYLRTPPFQGGKKCPTCGERVFHDKWRIGEKLAEDRWAHEQARQRELDEVSDFFA
;
A
#
# COMPACT_ATOMS: atom_id res chain seq x y z
N VAL A 1 -36.12 20.71 13.04
CA VAL A 1 -35.62 19.66 13.96
C VAL A 1 -34.11 19.66 13.87
N ALA A 2 -33.41 20.07 14.92
CA ALA A 2 -31.94 20.06 14.92
C ALA A 2 -31.45 18.60 14.99
N SER A 3 -30.90 18.08 13.90
CA SER A 3 -30.15 16.83 13.95
C SER A 3 -28.83 17.09 14.69
N PRO A 4 -28.40 16.23 15.63
CA PRO A 4 -27.09 16.39 16.25
C PRO A 4 -26.04 16.26 15.15
N SER A 5 -25.40 17.38 14.79
CA SER A 5 -24.44 17.48 13.68
C SER A 5 -23.28 16.49 13.82
N VAL A 6 -22.95 16.12 15.06
CA VAL A 6 -21.89 15.16 15.39
C VAL A 6 -22.32 13.71 15.20
N LYS A 7 -23.62 13.39 15.26
CA LYS A 7 -24.11 11.99 15.19
C LYS A 7 -23.75 11.35 13.85
N LEU A 8 -23.93 12.07 12.75
CA LEU A 8 -23.61 11.56 11.41
C LEU A 8 -22.11 11.25 11.27
N VAL A 9 -21.27 12.18 11.68
CA VAL A 9 -19.80 12.03 11.64
C VAL A 9 -19.35 10.88 12.56
N GLY A 10 -19.90 10.81 13.78
CA GLY A 10 -19.60 9.73 14.71
C GLY A 10 -19.97 8.36 14.17
N CYS A 11 -21.14 8.21 13.54
CA CYS A 11 -21.54 6.97 12.89
C CYS A 11 -20.58 6.58 11.75
N LEU A 12 -20.17 7.54 10.92
CA LEU A 12 -19.22 7.29 9.82
C LEU A 12 -17.88 6.80 10.35
N LEU A 13 -17.31 7.47 11.36
CA LEU A 13 -16.02 7.10 11.97
C LEU A 13 -16.09 5.72 12.62
N LEU A 14 -17.16 5.42 13.37
CA LEU A 14 -17.36 4.11 13.99
C LEU A 14 -17.44 2.99 12.95
N SER A 15 -18.18 3.21 11.86
CA SER A 15 -18.27 2.25 10.76
C SER A 15 -16.90 2.01 10.10
N ALA A 16 -16.14 3.08 9.86
CA ALA A 16 -14.80 2.98 9.27
C ALA A 16 -13.83 2.19 10.17
N VAL A 17 -13.82 2.45 11.47
CA VAL A 17 -12.93 1.77 12.44
C VAL A 17 -13.32 0.31 12.65
N ARG A 18 -14.62 0.00 12.74
CA ARG A 18 -15.11 -1.38 12.88
C ARG A 18 -14.78 -2.28 11.69
N GLY A 19 -14.54 -1.70 10.52
CA GLY A 19 -14.11 -2.43 9.33
C GLY A 19 -12.64 -2.84 9.35
N LEU A 20 -11.77 -2.10 10.05
CA LEU A 20 -10.31 -2.26 9.97
C LEU A 20 -9.83 -3.68 10.36
N PRO A 21 -10.30 -4.31 11.45
CA PRO A 21 -9.84 -5.66 11.82
C PRO A 21 -10.15 -6.73 10.77
N LYS A 22 -11.12 -6.47 9.89
CA LYS A 22 -11.54 -7.39 8.82
C LYS A 22 -10.90 -7.07 7.47
N GLN A 23 -10.22 -5.93 7.36
CA GLN A 23 -9.57 -5.56 6.12
C GLN A 23 -8.35 -6.45 5.85
N ARG A 24 -8.19 -6.76 4.57
CA ARG A 24 -7.04 -7.48 4.04
C ARG A 24 -6.05 -6.51 3.41
N CYS A 25 -4.80 -6.92 3.30
CA CYS A 25 -3.78 -6.18 2.57
C CYS A 25 -4.19 -6.07 1.10
N GLN A 26 -4.19 -4.86 0.54
CA GLN A 26 -4.57 -4.71 -0.87
C GLN A 26 -3.49 -5.19 -1.86
N GLY A 27 -2.27 -5.45 -1.38
CA GLY A 27 -1.20 -6.06 -2.19
C GLY A 27 -1.31 -7.59 -2.24
N CYS A 28 -1.26 -8.26 -1.08
CA CYS A 28 -1.19 -9.73 -1.00
C CYS A 28 -2.50 -10.43 -0.56
N GLN A 29 -3.55 -9.67 -0.19
CA GLN A 29 -4.82 -10.18 0.34
C GLN A 29 -4.72 -10.97 1.66
N GLY A 30 -3.55 -10.98 2.30
CA GLY A 30 -3.35 -11.51 3.65
C GLY A 30 -4.01 -10.66 4.75
N PRO A 31 -4.18 -11.20 5.96
CA PRO A 31 -4.66 -10.42 7.10
C PRO A 31 -3.63 -9.33 7.45
N CYS A 32 -4.08 -8.09 7.58
CA CYS A 32 -3.21 -7.00 8.06
C CYS A 32 -3.09 -7.03 9.58
N LEU A 33 -4.22 -7.18 10.28
CA LEU A 33 -4.25 -7.18 11.74
C LEU A 33 -4.37 -8.61 12.26
N PRO A 34 -3.60 -8.99 13.30
CA PRO A 34 -3.70 -10.30 13.93
C PRO A 34 -5.00 -10.43 14.74
N GLU A 35 -5.42 -11.67 15.01
CA GLU A 35 -6.59 -11.95 15.87
C GLU A 35 -6.38 -11.45 17.31
N ASN A 36 -5.20 -11.68 17.87
CA ASN A 36 -4.78 -11.10 19.15
C ASN A 36 -4.07 -9.76 18.90
N PRO A 37 -4.62 -8.62 19.35
CA PRO A 37 -4.00 -7.31 19.19
C PRO A 37 -2.59 -7.18 19.78
N GLU A 38 -2.23 -8.00 20.77
CA GLU A 38 -0.90 -7.99 21.38
C GLU A 38 0.20 -8.46 20.41
N ASN A 39 -0.17 -9.20 19.37
CA ASN A 39 0.77 -9.70 18.35
C ASN A 39 1.00 -8.68 17.22
N ILE A 40 0.53 -7.44 17.36
CA ILE A 40 0.69 -6.42 16.32
C ILE A 40 2.16 -6.05 16.13
N VAL A 41 2.58 -5.93 14.86
CA VAL A 41 3.93 -5.49 14.50
C VAL A 41 4.02 -3.97 14.65
N THR A 42 4.75 -3.51 15.68
CA THR A 42 4.93 -2.09 15.99
C THR A 42 6.17 -1.47 15.35
N ASP A 43 7.15 -2.28 14.94
CA ASP A 43 8.32 -1.81 14.21
C ASP A 43 7.92 -1.30 12.83
N GLU A 44 8.08 0.02 12.62
CA GLU A 44 7.70 0.72 11.38
C GLU A 44 8.57 0.34 10.16
N ASN A 45 9.67 -0.40 10.36
CA ASN A 45 10.53 -0.87 9.26
C ASN A 45 10.31 -2.34 8.91
N SER A 46 9.46 -3.05 9.66
CA SER A 46 9.16 -4.45 9.41
C SER A 46 8.31 -4.61 8.15
N ASP A 47 8.58 -5.63 7.35
CA ASP A 47 7.81 -5.96 6.15
C ASP A 47 6.31 -6.12 6.43
N PHE A 48 5.97 -6.63 7.62
CA PHE A 48 4.59 -6.87 8.05
C PHE A 48 3.98 -5.72 8.85
N HIS A 49 4.70 -4.60 9.01
CA HIS A 49 4.11 -3.38 9.56
C HIS A 49 2.90 -2.96 8.70
N VAL A 50 1.82 -2.56 9.35
CA VAL A 50 0.57 -2.22 8.67
C VAL A 50 0.52 -0.73 8.41
N GLU A 51 0.51 -0.36 7.14
CA GLU A 51 0.32 1.02 6.69
C GLU A 51 -1.13 1.25 6.31
N ARG A 52 -1.71 2.33 6.86
CA ARG A 52 -3.08 2.76 6.54
C ARG A 52 -3.01 3.99 5.66
N LEU A 53 -3.55 3.86 4.45
CA LEU A 53 -3.59 4.96 3.50
C LEU A 53 -4.78 5.90 3.76
N TYR A 54 -4.73 7.10 3.16
CA TYR A 54 -5.81 8.10 3.24
C TYR A 54 -7.16 7.58 2.74
N CYS A 55 -7.16 6.64 1.77
CA CYS A 55 -8.38 5.97 1.31
C CYS A 55 -8.92 4.92 2.29
N ASN A 56 -8.37 4.84 3.51
CA ASN A 56 -8.75 3.93 4.58
C ASN A 56 -8.52 2.43 4.30
N HIS A 57 -7.69 2.10 3.31
CA HIS A 57 -7.29 0.72 3.01
C HIS A 57 -5.91 0.40 3.61
N LEU A 58 -5.75 -0.86 4.05
CA LEU A 58 -4.53 -1.35 4.68
C LEU A 58 -3.60 -2.07 3.69
N TYR A 59 -2.30 -1.92 3.92
CA TYR A 59 -1.24 -2.65 3.26
C TYR A 59 -0.22 -3.12 4.30
N HIS A 60 0.45 -4.25 4.05
CA HIS A 60 1.75 -4.49 4.67
C HIS A 60 2.78 -3.54 4.05
N LEU A 61 3.78 -3.10 4.82
CA LEU A 61 4.79 -2.14 4.37
C LEU A 61 5.50 -2.63 3.10
N SER A 62 5.95 -3.89 3.08
CA SER A 62 6.60 -4.48 1.91
C SER A 62 5.67 -4.46 0.68
N CYS A 63 4.42 -4.90 0.85
CA CYS A 63 3.41 -4.88 -0.19
C CYS A 63 3.13 -3.47 -0.73
N LEU A 64 3.12 -2.45 0.13
CA LEU A 64 2.96 -1.06 -0.28
C LEU A 64 4.18 -0.59 -1.08
N LEU A 65 5.39 -0.84 -0.58
CA LEU A 65 6.62 -0.44 -1.26
C LEU A 65 6.75 -1.09 -2.64
N ASP A 66 6.47 -2.39 -2.74
CA ASP A 66 6.46 -3.11 -4.00
C ASP A 66 5.43 -2.49 -4.95
N TYR A 67 4.21 -2.28 -4.47
CA TYR A 67 3.15 -1.66 -5.26
C TYR A 67 3.51 -0.26 -5.79
N LEU A 68 4.22 0.55 -5.00
CA LEU A 68 4.70 1.87 -5.39
C LEU A 68 5.87 1.82 -6.38
N ARG A 69 6.67 0.75 -6.39
CA ARG A 69 7.88 0.58 -7.22
C ARG A 69 7.63 -0.17 -8.53
N THR A 70 6.54 -0.90 -8.68
CA THR A 70 6.15 -1.58 -9.92
C THR A 70 5.29 -0.65 -10.78
N PRO A 71 5.28 -0.71 -12.13
CA PRO A 71 4.32 0.01 -12.97
C PRO A 71 2.87 -0.49 -12.80
N PRO A 72 1.84 0.24 -13.28
CA PRO A 72 1.89 1.53 -13.98
C PRO A 72 2.08 2.71 -13.03
N PHE A 73 2.77 3.77 -13.50
CA PHE A 73 3.00 5.01 -12.76
C PHE A 73 2.15 6.20 -13.27
N GLN A 74 1.71 6.16 -14.53
CA GLN A 74 0.95 7.26 -15.13
C GLN A 74 -0.35 7.56 -14.38
N GLY A 75 -0.58 8.83 -14.06
CA GLY A 75 -1.77 9.28 -13.34
C GLY A 75 -1.73 8.96 -11.84
N GLY A 76 -0.59 8.49 -11.35
CA GLY A 76 -0.32 8.16 -9.97
C GLY A 76 -0.93 6.82 -9.56
N LYS A 77 -0.36 6.24 -8.51
CA LYS A 77 -0.81 4.95 -7.98
C LYS A 77 -2.24 5.07 -7.45
N LYS A 78 -3.09 4.11 -7.78
CA LYS A 78 -4.50 4.07 -7.37
C LYS A 78 -4.77 2.83 -6.55
N CYS A 79 -5.49 2.98 -5.45
CA CYS A 79 -5.86 1.85 -4.63
C CYS A 79 -6.70 0.87 -5.47
N PRO A 80 -6.33 -0.43 -5.56
CA PRO A 80 -7.06 -1.41 -6.37
C PRO A 80 -8.54 -1.56 -5.99
N THR A 81 -8.88 -1.23 -4.75
CA THR A 81 -10.21 -1.47 -4.15
C THR A 81 -11.17 -0.30 -4.37
N CYS A 82 -10.67 0.94 -4.24
CA CYS A 82 -11.52 2.13 -4.29
C CYS A 82 -11.17 3.09 -5.42
N GLY A 83 -10.06 2.87 -6.14
CA GLY A 83 -9.62 3.72 -7.25
C GLY A 83 -9.04 5.08 -6.82
N GLU A 84 -9.11 5.43 -5.54
CA GLU A 84 -8.53 6.65 -5.00
C GLU A 84 -7.01 6.65 -5.11
N ARG A 85 -6.42 7.83 -5.30
CA ARG A 85 -4.96 7.96 -5.42
C ARG A 85 -4.30 7.56 -4.10
N VAL A 86 -3.37 6.61 -4.18
CA VAL A 86 -2.50 6.23 -3.08
C VAL A 86 -1.56 7.39 -2.79
N PHE A 87 -1.62 7.89 -1.56
CA PHE A 87 -0.74 8.92 -1.05
C PHE A 87 -0.18 8.45 0.30
N HIS A 88 1.13 8.62 0.49
CA HIS A 88 1.81 8.31 1.74
C HIS A 88 2.96 9.30 1.95
N ASP A 89 3.09 9.84 3.16
CA ASP A 89 4.03 10.94 3.43
C ASP A 89 5.49 10.49 3.37
N LYS A 90 5.81 9.30 3.92
CA LYS A 90 7.19 8.75 3.92
C LYS A 90 7.69 8.34 2.53
N TRP A 91 6.80 7.98 1.61
CA TRP A 91 7.13 7.28 0.36
C TRP A 91 6.73 8.05 -0.89
N ARG A 92 6.64 9.39 -0.78
CA ARG A 92 6.30 10.26 -1.91
C ARG A 92 7.42 10.22 -2.95
N ILE A 93 7.16 9.56 -4.08
CA ILE A 93 8.04 9.55 -5.26
C ILE A 93 7.23 10.07 -6.45
N GLY A 94 7.81 10.96 -7.25
CA GLY A 94 7.17 11.46 -8.47
C GLY A 94 7.12 10.38 -9.56
N GLU A 95 6.05 10.40 -10.38
CA GLU A 95 5.78 9.39 -11.42
C GLU A 95 7.00 9.16 -12.33
N LYS A 96 7.60 10.24 -12.85
CA LYS A 96 8.80 10.19 -13.69
C LYS A 96 9.99 9.52 -13.02
N LEU A 97 10.25 9.85 -11.75
CA LEU A 97 11.38 9.28 -11.01
C LEU A 97 11.16 7.78 -10.70
N ALA A 98 9.92 7.38 -10.41
CA ALA A 98 9.58 5.98 -10.20
C ALA A 98 9.75 5.18 -11.50
N GLU A 99 9.31 5.74 -12.63
CA GLU A 99 9.44 5.15 -13.95
C GLU A 99 10.90 5.02 -14.39
N ASP A 100 11.72 6.06 -14.22
CA ASP A 100 13.15 6.05 -14.53
C ASP A 100 13.89 4.98 -13.70
N ARG A 101 13.59 4.88 -12.39
CA ARG A 101 14.18 3.87 -11.50
C ARG A 101 13.79 2.45 -11.89
N TRP A 102 12.52 2.23 -12.19
CA TRP A 102 12.03 0.92 -12.62
C TRP A 102 12.64 0.51 -13.96
N ALA A 103 12.71 1.42 -14.93
CA ALA A 103 13.31 1.16 -16.23
C ALA A 103 14.81 0.82 -16.12
N HIS A 104 15.54 1.50 -15.23
CA HIS A 104 16.94 1.18 -14.96
C HIS A 104 17.10 -0.21 -14.32
N GLU A 105 16.26 -0.56 -13.34
CA GLU A 105 16.29 -1.90 -12.73
C GLU A 105 15.98 -3.00 -13.76
N GLN A 106 15.00 -2.78 -14.64
CA GLN A 106 14.66 -3.72 -15.71
C GLN A 106 15.76 -3.84 -16.77
N ALA A 107 16.48 -2.76 -17.08
CA ALA A 107 17.63 -2.83 -17.99
C ALA A 107 18.74 -3.71 -17.39
N ARG A 108 19.05 -3.50 -16.11
CA ARG A 108 20.04 -4.31 -15.38
C ARG A 108 19.64 -5.79 -15.29
N GLN A 109 18.37 -6.08 -15.04
CA GLN A 109 17.90 -7.47 -14.99
C GLN A 109 18.05 -8.16 -16.35
N ARG A 110 17.73 -7.48 -17.45
CA ARG A 110 17.94 -8.02 -18.81
C ARG A 110 19.41 -8.32 -19.11
N GLU A 111 20.32 -7.44 -18.70
CA GLU A 111 21.76 -7.70 -18.85
C GLU A 111 22.20 -8.95 -18.07
N LEU A 112 21.69 -9.16 -16.86
CA LEU A 112 21.99 -10.35 -16.05
C LEU A 112 21.41 -11.62 -16.66
N ASP A 113 20.17 -11.56 -17.16
CA ASP A 113 19.50 -12.68 -17.81
C ASP A 113 20.27 -13.08 -19.09
N GLU A 114 20.68 -12.12 -19.93
CA GLU A 114 21.51 -12.36 -21.12
C GLU A 114 22.86 -13.02 -20.78
N VAL A 115 23.49 -12.63 -19.67
CA VAL A 115 24.71 -13.28 -19.19
C VAL A 115 24.44 -14.70 -18.72
N SER A 116 23.33 -14.95 -18.01
CA SER A 116 22.97 -16.29 -17.55
C SER A 116 22.66 -17.23 -18.72
N ASP A 117 21.95 -16.75 -19.74
CA ASP A 117 21.64 -17.50 -20.97
C ASP A 117 22.90 -17.84 -21.77
N PHE A 118 23.94 -16.99 -21.73
CA PHE A 118 25.22 -17.28 -22.37
C PHE A 118 25.97 -18.46 -21.73
N PHE A 119 25.77 -18.69 -20.42
CA PHE A 119 26.43 -19.77 -19.67
C PHE A 119 25.59 -21.06 -19.53
N ALA A 120 24.34 -21.05 -20.02
CA ALA A 120 23.43 -22.21 -20.01
C ALA A 120 23.64 -23.12 -21.24
#